data_AF-A0AAE0AWK7-F1
#
_entry.id   AF-A0AAE0AWK7-F1
#
_cell.length_a   1.000
_cell.length_b   1.000
_cell.length_c   1.000
_cell.angle_alpha   90.00
_cell.angle_beta   90.00
_cell.angle_gamma   90.00
#
_symmetry.space_group_name_H-M   'P 1'
#
loop_
_entity.id
_entity.type
_entity.pdbx_description
1 polymer ?
#
loop_
_entity_poly.entity_id
_entity_poly.type
_entity_poly.pdbx_seq_one_letter_code
_entity_poly.pdbx_strand_id
1 'polypeptide(L)'
;MSDRQKGVLAALEMKWPRSNTRFYVRHIIANLQKQHKGPLNGKHVWKAANCSNHRDFMEAMEELKTYNPEAYIYMTKVPLKQWAAHVFDANVKSEHTTNNITECFNGWVNKYRGHPALTLLENTRRKLM
;
A
#
# COMPACT_ATOMS: atom_id res chain seq x y z
N MET A 1 5.04 4.35 -5.07
CA MET A 1 4.08 3.47 -4.37
C MET A 1 2.95 3.13 -5.34
N SER A 2 2.45 1.91 -5.38
CA SER A 2 1.48 1.44 -6.39
C SER A 2 0.39 0.55 -5.78
N ASP A 3 -0.78 0.56 -6.39
CA ASP A 3 -1.95 -0.24 -6.04
C ASP A 3 -1.91 -1.64 -6.68
N ARG A 4 -0.75 -2.03 -7.23
CA ARG A 4 -0.48 -3.33 -7.90
C ARG A 4 -1.27 -3.55 -9.19
N GLN A 5 -1.65 -2.47 -9.88
CA GLN A 5 -2.27 -2.59 -11.20
C GLN A 5 -1.28 -3.19 -12.21
N LYS A 6 -1.66 -4.31 -12.84
CA LYS A 6 -0.78 -5.11 -13.72
C LYS A 6 -0.08 -4.27 -14.80
N GLY A 7 -0.83 -3.39 -15.46
CA GLY A 7 -0.28 -2.53 -16.52
C GLY A 7 0.78 -1.55 -16.01
N VAL A 8 0.61 -1.00 -14.80
CA VAL A 8 1.59 -0.09 -14.18
C VAL A 8 2.86 -0.84 -13.80
N LEU A 9 2.73 -2.05 -13.23
CA LEU A 9 3.89 -2.86 -12.88
C LEU A 9 4.71 -3.27 -14.11
N ALA A 10 4.03 -3.69 -15.19
CA ALA A 10 4.69 -4.00 -16.45
C ALA A 10 5.42 -2.79 -17.06
N ALA A 11 4.79 -1.61 -17.03
CA ALA A 11 5.40 -0.38 -17.51
C ALA A 11 6.62 0.04 -16.67
N LEU A 12 6.54 -0.11 -15.33
CA LEU A 12 7.66 0.16 -14.42
C LEU A 12 8.84 -0.77 -14.71
N GLU A 13 8.60 -2.05 -14.90
CA GLU A 13 9.64 -3.02 -15.23
C GLU A 13 10.29 -2.71 -16.59
N MET A 14 9.48 -2.34 -17.59
CA MET A 14 9.97 -2.02 -18.93
C MET A 14 10.77 -0.72 -19.00
N LYS A 15 10.33 0.34 -18.28
CA LYS A 15 10.89 1.69 -18.42
C LYS A 15 11.83 2.08 -17.29
N TRP A 16 11.65 1.54 -16.09
CA TRP A 16 12.46 1.82 -14.90
C TRP A 16 12.79 0.53 -14.11
N PRO A 17 13.54 -0.42 -14.71
CA PRO A 17 13.82 -1.72 -14.09
C PRO A 17 14.64 -1.62 -12.79
N ARG A 18 15.39 -0.52 -12.60
CA ARG A 18 16.18 -0.27 -11.38
C ARG A 18 15.37 0.42 -10.27
N SER A 19 14.09 0.70 -10.49
CA SER A 19 13.27 1.41 -9.51
C SER A 19 12.76 0.47 -8.40
N ASN A 20 12.85 0.94 -7.15
CA ASN A 20 12.23 0.24 -6.03
C ASN A 20 10.71 0.48 -6.06
N THR A 21 9.94 -0.57 -6.38
CA THR A 21 8.48 -0.49 -6.36
C THR A 21 7.96 -0.87 -4.98
N ARG A 22 7.20 0.04 -4.35
CA ARG A 22 6.51 -0.20 -3.08
C ARG A 22 5.01 -0.33 -3.31
N PHE A 23 4.36 -1.20 -2.54
CA PHE A 23 2.93 -1.42 -2.55
C PHE A 23 2.28 -0.77 -1.34
N TYR A 24 1.09 -0.23 -1.57
CA TYR A 24 0.31 0.31 -0.48
C TYR A 24 -0.30 -0.84 0.35
N VAL A 25 0.02 -0.87 1.64
CA VAL A 25 -0.38 -1.96 2.55
C VAL A 25 -1.90 -2.10 2.66
N ARG A 26 -2.67 -1.01 2.58
CA ARG A 26 -4.15 -1.11 2.58
C ARG A 26 -4.68 -1.91 1.40
N HIS A 27 -4.08 -1.77 0.21
CA HIS A 27 -4.49 -2.58 -0.95
C HIS A 27 -4.11 -4.05 -0.78
N ILE A 28 -2.98 -4.34 -0.14
CA ILE A 28 -2.62 -5.72 0.21
C ILE A 28 -3.67 -6.33 1.14
N ILE A 29 -4.05 -5.60 2.20
CA ILE A 29 -5.08 -6.01 3.16
C ILE A 29 -6.43 -6.18 2.47
N ALA A 30 -6.85 -5.24 1.62
CA ALA A 30 -8.12 -5.32 0.90
C ALA A 30 -8.17 -6.53 -0.05
N ASN A 31 -7.06 -6.84 -0.75
CA ASN A 31 -6.98 -8.02 -1.60
C ASN A 31 -7.01 -9.32 -0.78
N LEU A 32 -6.32 -9.34 0.35
CA LEU A 32 -6.33 -10.46 1.28
C LEU A 32 -7.75 -10.72 1.84
N GLN A 33 -8.46 -9.66 2.26
CA GLN A 33 -9.85 -9.76 2.72
C GLN A 33 -10.82 -10.20 1.63
N LYS A 34 -10.58 -9.83 0.36
CA LYS A 34 -11.38 -10.33 -0.77
C LYS A 34 -11.17 -11.82 -1.04
N GLN A 35 -9.94 -12.31 -0.88
CA GLN A 35 -9.58 -13.70 -1.15
C GLN A 35 -9.95 -14.64 0.00
N HIS A 36 -9.87 -14.17 1.25
CA HIS A 36 -10.15 -14.96 2.43
C HIS A 36 -11.38 -14.41 3.15
N LYS A 37 -12.53 -15.06 2.94
CA LYS A 37 -13.79 -14.73 3.63
C LYS A 37 -13.70 -15.18 5.10
N GLY A 38 -13.42 -14.25 6.00
CA GLY A 38 -13.37 -14.48 7.45
C GLY A 38 -13.10 -13.17 8.19
N PRO A 39 -13.11 -13.16 9.54
CA PRO A 39 -12.72 -12.00 10.34
C PRO A 39 -11.20 -11.78 10.24
N LEU A 40 -10.72 -11.48 9.04
CA LEU A 40 -9.32 -11.27 8.79
C LEU A 40 -8.97 -9.86 9.29
N ASN A 41 -8.43 -9.82 10.49
CA ASN A 41 -7.93 -8.60 11.09
C ASN A 41 -6.67 -8.17 10.35
N GLY A 42 -6.86 -7.33 9.33
CA GLY A 42 -5.79 -6.61 8.63
C GLY A 42 -4.86 -5.83 9.58
N LYS A 43 -5.24 -5.70 10.86
CA LYS A 43 -4.42 -5.19 11.96
C LYS A 43 -3.08 -5.91 12.11
N HIS A 44 -3.01 -7.25 11.98
CA HIS A 44 -1.73 -7.96 12.11
C HIS A 44 -0.81 -7.68 10.92
N VAL A 45 -1.35 -7.68 9.71
CA VAL A 45 -0.62 -7.29 8.50
C VAL A 45 -0.15 -5.83 8.58
N TRP A 46 -1.01 -4.95 9.09
CA TRP A 46 -0.67 -3.55 9.31
C TRP A 46 0.45 -3.36 10.35
N LYS A 47 0.37 -4.09 11.48
CA LYS A 47 1.42 -4.11 12.50
C LYS A 47 2.75 -4.55 11.89
N ALA A 48 2.78 -5.71 11.23
CA ALA A 48 3.98 -6.23 10.57
C ALA A 48 4.55 -5.23 9.53
N ALA A 49 3.69 -4.64 8.70
CA ALA A 49 4.15 -3.72 7.66
C ALA A 49 4.81 -2.45 8.21
N ASN A 50 4.40 -1.98 9.40
CA ASN A 50 4.92 -0.77 10.04
C ASN A 50 6.05 -1.02 11.04
N CYS A 51 6.46 -2.27 11.27
CA CYS A 51 7.62 -2.57 12.10
C CYS A 51 8.89 -1.97 11.49
N SER A 52 9.68 -1.29 12.32
CA SER A 52 10.95 -0.65 11.93
C SER A 52 12.15 -1.59 11.98
N ASN A 53 12.05 -2.70 12.71
CA ASN A 53 13.10 -3.68 12.85
C ASN A 53 12.62 -5.10 12.48
N HIS A 54 13.58 -5.98 12.21
CA HIS A 54 13.31 -7.35 11.77
C HIS A 54 12.68 -8.23 12.87
N ARG A 55 13.05 -8.01 14.13
CA ARG A 55 12.56 -8.81 15.26
C ARG A 55 11.06 -8.62 15.45
N ASP A 56 10.61 -7.38 15.56
CA ASP A 56 9.20 -7.03 15.75
C ASP A 56 8.37 -7.46 14.54
N PHE A 57 8.96 -7.39 13.34
CA PHE A 57 8.33 -7.91 12.12
C PHE A 57 8.07 -9.42 12.22
N MET A 58 9.07 -10.20 12.64
CA MET A 58 8.93 -11.65 12.79
C MET A 58 7.91 -12.01 13.86
N GLU A 59 7.91 -11.31 15.00
CA GLU A 59 6.90 -11.49 16.05
C GLU A 59 5.48 -11.22 15.51
N ALA A 60 5.28 -10.13 14.77
CA ALA A 60 3.99 -9.81 14.16
C ALA A 60 3.56 -10.82 13.06
N MET A 61 4.52 -11.39 12.33
CA MET A 61 4.24 -12.43 11.33
C MET A 61 3.89 -13.78 11.96
N GLU A 62 4.46 -14.13 13.11
CA GLU A 62 4.08 -15.35 13.84
C GLU A 62 2.69 -15.20 14.47
N GLU A 63 2.36 -14.00 15.00
CA GLU A 63 0.98 -13.67 15.39
C GLU A 63 -0.01 -13.82 14.22
N LEU A 64 0.36 -13.36 13.02
CA LEU A 64 -0.47 -13.51 11.83
C LEU A 64 -0.67 -14.99 11.48
N LYS A 65 0.37 -15.81 11.60
CA LYS A 65 0.36 -17.25 11.29
C LYS A 65 -0.51 -18.04 12.26
N THR A 66 -0.44 -17.74 13.55
CA THR A 66 -1.30 -18.39 14.56
C THR A 66 -2.77 -18.03 14.38
N TYR A 67 -3.06 -16.79 13.98
CA TYR A 67 -4.44 -16.34 13.76
C TYR A 67 -5.02 -16.80 12.41
N ASN A 68 -4.22 -16.72 11.33
CA ASN A 68 -4.63 -17.09 9.98
C ASN A 68 -3.43 -17.59 9.15
N PRO A 69 -3.22 -18.92 9.08
CA PRO A 69 -2.15 -19.52 8.29
C PRO A 69 -2.22 -19.19 6.79
N GLU A 70 -3.42 -19.06 6.22
CA GLU A 70 -3.58 -18.73 4.79
C GLU A 70 -3.12 -17.30 4.48
N ALA A 71 -3.44 -16.36 5.37
CA ALA A 71 -2.97 -14.99 5.30
C ALA A 71 -1.45 -14.90 5.37
N TYR A 72 -0.85 -15.67 6.27
CA TYR A 72 0.61 -15.79 6.35
C TYR A 72 1.21 -16.29 5.02
N ILE A 73 0.67 -17.37 4.45
CA ILE A 73 1.13 -17.91 3.16
C ILE A 73 0.95 -16.90 2.01
N TYR A 74 -0.12 -16.11 2.02
CA TYR A 74 -0.29 -15.05 1.04
C TYR A 74 0.77 -13.96 1.19
N MET A 75 1.05 -13.53 2.43
CA MET A 75 2.02 -12.47 2.70
C MET A 75 3.46 -12.90 2.38
N THR A 76 3.82 -14.17 2.58
CA THR A 76 5.15 -14.69 2.20
C THR A 76 5.39 -14.71 0.69
N LYS A 77 4.32 -14.75 -0.12
CA LYS A 77 4.41 -14.63 -1.59
C LYS A 77 4.67 -13.19 -2.05
N VAL A 78 4.40 -12.19 -1.21
CA VAL A 78 4.64 -10.78 -1.56
C VAL A 78 6.06 -10.39 -1.12
N PRO A 79 6.95 -9.98 -2.02
CA PRO A 79 8.33 -9.61 -1.67
C PRO A 79 8.39 -8.54 -0.58
N LEU A 80 9.12 -8.81 0.52
CA LEU A 80 9.18 -7.95 1.71
C LEU A 80 9.60 -6.51 1.40
N LYS A 81 10.56 -6.32 0.48
CA LYS A 81 11.03 -5.00 0.02
C LYS A 81 9.91 -4.10 -0.51
N GLN A 82 8.78 -4.68 -0.90
CA GLN A 82 7.66 -3.94 -1.49
C GLN A 82 6.66 -3.47 -0.44
N TRP A 83 6.62 -4.02 0.78
CA TRP A 83 5.55 -3.70 1.74
C TRP A 83 5.96 -3.60 3.21
N ALA A 84 7.11 -4.17 3.62
CA ALA A 84 7.56 -4.14 5.00
C ALA A 84 8.57 -3.01 5.23
N ALA A 85 8.26 -2.09 6.14
CA ALA A 85 9.05 -0.88 6.39
C ALA A 85 10.50 -1.16 6.77
N HIS A 86 10.76 -2.17 7.62
CA HIS A 86 12.12 -2.53 8.06
C HIS A 86 13.08 -2.96 6.93
N VAL A 87 12.58 -3.31 5.73
CA VAL A 87 13.40 -3.73 4.57
C VAL A 87 13.45 -2.64 3.48
N PHE A 88 12.84 -1.48 3.72
CA PHE A 88 12.88 -0.40 2.73
C PHE A 88 14.30 0.12 2.56
N ASP A 89 14.61 0.49 1.32
CA ASP A 89 15.91 1.05 0.95
C ASP A 89 16.21 2.29 1.79
N ALA A 90 17.32 2.26 2.53
CA ALA A 90 17.78 3.34 3.40
C ALA A 90 18.12 4.63 2.62
N ASN A 91 18.42 4.52 1.31
CA ASN A 91 18.62 5.69 0.45
C ASN A 91 17.30 6.44 0.18
N VAL A 92 16.17 5.72 0.22
CA VAL A 92 14.84 6.28 0.03
C VAL A 92 14.13 6.29 1.38
N LYS A 93 14.50 7.27 2.22
CA LYS A 93 13.91 7.52 3.55
C LYS A 93 12.44 7.91 3.41
N SER A 94 11.57 6.92 3.43
CA SER A 94 10.14 7.12 3.49
C SER A 94 9.57 6.03 4.40
N GLU A 95 9.20 6.44 5.60
CA GLU A 95 8.55 5.61 6.63
C GLU A 95 7.08 5.34 6.30
N HIS A 96 6.54 6.07 5.31
CA HIS A 96 5.15 5.91 4.91
C HIS A 96 4.95 4.59 4.18
N THR A 97 4.28 3.68 4.86
CA THR A 97 3.65 2.49 4.27
C THR A 97 2.29 2.83 3.65
N THR A 98 1.86 4.09 3.76
CA THR A 98 0.54 4.56 3.36
C THR A 98 0.57 5.58 2.25
N ASN A 99 -0.42 5.49 1.34
CA ASN A 99 -0.63 6.48 0.27
C ASN A 99 -1.66 7.54 0.67
N ASN A 100 -1.74 7.88 1.96
CA ASN A 100 -2.81 8.70 2.52
C ASN A 100 -2.94 10.06 1.82
N ILE A 101 -1.82 10.66 1.40
CA ILE A 101 -1.82 11.94 0.67
C ILE A 101 -2.53 11.81 -0.68
N THR A 102 -2.21 10.78 -1.46
CA THR A 102 -2.86 10.56 -2.76
C THR A 102 -4.32 10.14 -2.60
N GLU A 103 -4.66 9.35 -1.58
CA GLU A 103 -6.05 9.03 -1.26
C GLU A 103 -6.86 10.27 -0.89
N CYS A 104 -6.33 11.14 -0.01
CA CYS A 104 -6.96 12.41 0.36
C CYS A 104 -7.16 13.32 -0.85
N PHE A 105 -6.11 13.50 -1.67
CA PHE A 105 -6.21 14.31 -2.88
C PHE A 105 -7.23 13.73 -3.86
N ASN A 106 -7.21 12.41 -4.08
CA ASN A 106 -8.20 11.73 -4.90
C ASN A 106 -9.61 11.98 -4.38
N GLY A 107 -9.83 11.93 -3.07
CA GLY A 107 -11.12 12.25 -2.45
C GLY A 107 -11.62 13.67 -2.76
N TRP A 108 -10.72 14.66 -2.81
CA TRP A 108 -11.09 16.03 -3.16
C TRP A 108 -11.50 16.17 -4.62
N VAL A 109 -10.72 15.58 -5.53
CA VAL A 109 -10.93 15.76 -6.97
C VAL A 109 -11.95 14.80 -7.58
N ASN A 110 -12.26 13.67 -6.94
CA ASN A 110 -13.07 12.60 -7.54
C ASN A 110 -14.44 13.11 -8.03
N LYS A 111 -15.08 14.01 -7.28
CA LYS A 111 -16.38 14.61 -7.62
C LYS A 111 -16.33 15.46 -8.89
N TYR A 112 -15.18 16.07 -9.18
CA TYR A 112 -15.02 17.06 -10.24
C TYR A 112 -14.16 16.56 -11.40
N ARG A 113 -13.54 15.37 -11.28
CA ARG A 113 -12.61 14.80 -12.26
C ARG A 113 -13.23 14.63 -13.66
N GLY A 114 -14.54 14.40 -13.75
CA GLY A 114 -15.26 14.27 -15.01
C GLY A 114 -15.82 15.58 -15.57
N HIS A 115 -15.61 16.72 -14.89
CA HIS A 115 -16.11 18.03 -15.34
C HIS A 115 -15.09 18.74 -16.23
N PRO A 116 -15.49 19.81 -16.95
CA PRO A 116 -14.55 20.66 -17.67
C PRO A 116 -13.39 21.13 -16.78
N ALA A 117 -12.22 21.31 -17.37
CA ALA A 117 -10.99 21.67 -16.64
C ALA A 117 -11.17 22.89 -15.72
N LEU A 118 -11.91 23.90 -16.18
CA LEU A 118 -12.21 25.09 -15.38
C LEU A 118 -12.97 24.76 -14.09
N THR A 119 -13.98 23.88 -14.17
CA THR A 119 -14.76 23.45 -13.01
C THR A 119 -13.92 22.64 -12.03
N LEU A 120 -13.05 21.75 -12.52
CA LEU A 120 -12.11 21.01 -11.67
C LEU A 120 -11.15 21.96 -10.93
N LEU A 121 -10.56 22.92 -11.66
CA LEU A 121 -9.59 23.86 -11.12
C LEU A 121 -10.23 24.78 -10.07
N GLU A 122 -11.40 25.35 -10.34
CA GLU A 122 -12.10 26.23 -9.41
C GLU A 122 -12.50 25.50 -8.11
N ASN A 123 -12.99 24.26 -8.21
CA ASN A 123 -13.32 23.48 -7.01
C ASN A 123 -12.08 23.07 -6.22
N THR A 124 -10.96 22.80 -6.91
CA THR A 124 -9.68 22.53 -6.24
C THR A 124 -9.18 23.78 -5.52
N ARG A 125 -9.25 24.96 -6.15
CA ARG A 125 -8.90 26.25 -5.52
C ARG A 125 -9.72 26.51 -4.25
N ARG A 126 -11.03 26.30 -4.30
CA ARG A 126 -11.94 26.44 -3.15
C ARG A 126 -11.68 25.46 -2.00
N LYS A 127 -10.93 24.38 -2.23
CA LYS A 127 -10.51 23.43 -1.18
C LYS A 127 -9.18 23.79 -0.54
N LEU A 128 -8.35 24.55 -1.26
CA LEU A 128 -7.03 24.99 -0.80
C LEU A 128 -7.06 26.32 -0.04
N MET A 129 -8.08 27.14 -0.31
CA MET A 129 -8.40 28.37 0.45
C MET A 129 -9.41 28.05 1.55
#